data_AF-A0A4Z2B0K0-F1
#
_entry.id   AF-A0A4Z2B0K0-F1
#
_cell.length_a   1.000
_cell.length_b   1.000
_cell.length_c   1.000
_cell.angle_alpha   90.00
_cell.angle_beta   90.00
_cell.angle_gamma   90.00
#
_symmetry.space_group_name_H-M   'P 1'
#
loop_
_entity.id
_entity.type
_entity.pdbx_description
1 polymer ?
#
loop_
_entity_poly.entity_id
_entity_poly.type
_entity_poly.pdbx_seq_one_letter_code
_entity_poly.pdbx_strand_id
1 'polypeptide(L)'
;MLSYDVTVSTADIVAATTFNNVFIKLVGEDGESERKWLVSFKALRVFEDTHLLGRHSRKRELKEREEDYRWDVYAEGIPHIMKADGPHSLPSEVRFSFTKTTELYLTATAGLTELQLKGLKHCKENWPDIGSINRVFCCKKTEISGNFLMKRDVEPMLLYDYGGWMPNNPITLQLPPPTTKGTTSEATMLKTLPDVNVTVRGMATMWLLSKRSTDFVSLGQYPEEHFSEEIPFTFIKDFQAELRQLRAKIKARNVDLEIPYTYMDPGDIENSVAI
;
A
#
# COMPACT_ATOMS: atom_id res chain seq x y z
N MET A 1 -41.74 1.72 31.61
CA MET A 1 -40.79 1.67 30.48
C MET A 1 -41.20 0.51 29.60
N LEU A 2 -41.72 0.80 28.40
CA LEU A 2 -42.10 -0.23 27.43
C LEU A 2 -40.83 -0.72 26.73
N SER A 3 -40.65 -2.03 26.67
CA SER A 3 -39.56 -2.64 25.89
C SER A 3 -40.08 -2.95 24.50
N TYR A 4 -39.34 -2.55 23.47
CA TYR A 4 -39.66 -2.81 22.07
C TYR A 4 -38.61 -3.73 21.49
N ASP A 5 -39.04 -4.84 20.90
CA ASP A 5 -38.19 -5.67 20.05
C ASP A 5 -38.27 -5.13 18.62
N VAL A 6 -37.14 -4.63 18.13
CA VAL A 6 -37.02 -4.05 16.79
C VAL A 6 -36.19 -5.00 15.94
N THR A 7 -36.82 -5.60 14.94
CA THR A 7 -36.13 -6.40 13.93
C THR A 7 -35.90 -5.56 12.69
N VAL A 8 -34.63 -5.33 12.34
CA VAL A 8 -34.24 -4.67 11.08
C VAL A 8 -33.72 -5.74 10.13
N SER A 9 -34.36 -5.87 8.98
CA SER A 9 -33.94 -6.75 7.90
C SER A 9 -33.48 -5.94 6.70
N THR A 10 -32.28 -6.20 6.19
CA THR A 10 -31.82 -5.67 4.90
C THR A 10 -32.34 -6.54 3.76
N ALA A 11 -32.36 -5.99 2.54
CA ALA A 11 -32.81 -6.72 1.35
C ALA A 11 -31.91 -7.93 1.03
N ASP A 12 -32.49 -8.91 0.33
CA ASP A 12 -31.81 -10.10 -0.18
C ASP A 12 -31.21 -9.81 -1.57
N ILE A 13 -30.35 -8.79 -1.65
CA ILE A 13 -29.60 -8.45 -2.87
C ILE A 13 -28.14 -8.15 -2.51
N VAL A 14 -27.24 -8.38 -3.46
CA VAL A 14 -25.81 -8.05 -3.35
C VAL A 14 -25.65 -6.57 -2.96
N ALA A 15 -24.78 -6.29 -1.98
CA ALA A 15 -24.54 -4.95 -1.42
C ALA A 15 -25.74 -4.29 -0.70
N ALA A 16 -26.76 -5.05 -0.28
CA ALA A 16 -27.84 -4.54 0.59
C ALA A 16 -27.41 -4.22 2.03
N THR A 17 -26.16 -4.51 2.40
CA THR A 17 -25.59 -4.21 3.71
C THR A 17 -24.97 -2.81 3.71
N THR A 18 -24.90 -2.20 4.88
CA THR A 18 -24.23 -0.90 5.06
C THR A 18 -23.24 -0.99 6.21
N PHE A 19 -22.04 -0.44 6.00
CA PHE A 19 -21.05 -0.24 7.06
C PHE A 19 -21.29 1.07 7.83
N ASN A 20 -22.34 1.83 7.46
CA ASN A 20 -22.73 3.02 8.19
C ASN A 20 -23.39 2.63 9.52
N ASN A 21 -23.16 3.43 10.55
CA ASN A 21 -23.87 3.31 11.82
C ASN A 21 -25.36 3.61 11.64
N VAL A 22 -26.17 2.57 11.71
CA VAL A 22 -27.64 2.68 11.70
C VAL A 22 -28.12 2.94 13.11
N PHE A 23 -28.98 3.94 13.29
CA PHE A 23 -29.57 4.28 14.58
C PHE A 23 -31.09 4.32 14.45
N ILE A 24 -31.79 3.91 15.50
CA ILE A 24 -33.24 4.05 15.62
C ILE A 24 -33.61 5.11 16.64
N LYS A 25 -34.72 5.80 16.37
CA LYS A 25 -35.42 6.66 17.30
C LYS A 25 -36.89 6.30 17.21
N LEU A 26 -37.53 5.97 18.34
CA LEU A 26 -38.96 5.71 18.40
C LEU A 26 -39.68 7.03 18.67
N VAL A 27 -40.72 7.36 17.89
CA VAL A 27 -41.50 8.59 18.04
C VAL A 27 -42.96 8.23 18.28
N GLY A 28 -43.55 8.79 19.34
CA GLY A 28 -44.94 8.60 19.72
C GLY A 28 -45.62 9.93 20.09
N GLU A 29 -46.89 9.88 20.50
CA GLU A 29 -47.69 11.07 20.84
C GLU A 29 -47.09 11.87 22.02
N ASP A 30 -46.46 11.17 22.96
CA ASP A 30 -45.85 11.76 24.16
C ASP A 30 -44.36 12.15 23.98
N GLY A 31 -43.82 12.06 22.76
CA GLY A 31 -42.46 12.50 22.43
C GLY A 31 -41.60 11.45 21.72
N GLU A 32 -40.27 11.65 21.77
CA GLU A 32 -39.28 10.83 21.07
C GLU A 32 -38.29 10.17 22.03
N SER A 33 -37.88 8.93 21.70
CA SER A 33 -36.86 8.20 22.47
C SER A 33 -35.46 8.77 22.22
N GLU A 34 -34.50 8.37 23.06
CA GLU A 34 -33.10 8.55 22.73
C GLU A 34 -32.72 7.78 21.46
N ARG A 35 -31.75 8.34 20.72
CA ARG A 35 -31.19 7.72 19.52
C ARG A 35 -30.38 6.49 19.93
N LYS A 36 -30.84 5.30 19.57
CA LYS A 36 -30.19 4.03 19.92
C LYS A 36 -29.49 3.44 18.71
N TRP A 37 -28.20 3.11 18.86
CA TRP A 37 -27.43 2.45 17.81
C TRP A 37 -27.94 1.01 17.60
N LEU A 38 -28.20 0.65 16.34
CA LEU A 38 -28.81 -0.62 15.93
C LEU A 38 -27.77 -1.65 15.52
N VAL A 39 -26.65 -1.78 16.24
CA VAL A 39 -25.68 -2.81 15.91
C VAL A 39 -24.93 -3.29 17.15
N SER A 40 -25.02 -4.60 17.42
CA SER A 40 -23.87 -5.36 17.88
C SER A 40 -23.63 -6.48 16.88
N PHE A 41 -22.66 -6.32 15.98
CA PHE A 41 -22.22 -7.41 15.11
C PHE A 41 -21.17 -8.21 15.87
N LYS A 42 -21.59 -9.32 16.48
CA LYS A 42 -20.66 -10.27 17.07
C LYS A 42 -20.06 -11.13 15.95
N ALA A 43 -18.75 -11.28 15.92
CA ALA A 43 -18.09 -12.21 15.03
C ALA A 43 -18.47 -13.65 15.42
N LEU A 44 -18.98 -14.43 14.46
CA LEU A 44 -19.48 -15.79 14.72
C LEU A 44 -18.81 -16.81 13.82
N ARG A 45 -18.21 -17.83 14.44
CA ARG A 45 -17.79 -19.06 13.74
C ARG A 45 -19.02 -19.81 13.23
N VAL A 46 -18.82 -20.67 12.24
CA VAL A 46 -19.91 -21.43 11.58
C VAL A 46 -20.75 -22.23 12.59
N PHE A 47 -20.12 -22.79 13.62
CA PHE A 47 -20.80 -23.59 14.64
C PHE A 47 -21.46 -22.76 15.75
N GLU A 48 -21.07 -21.49 15.93
CA GLU A 48 -21.66 -20.56 16.92
C GLU A 48 -22.90 -19.86 16.36
N ASP A 49 -22.98 -19.77 15.03
CA ASP A 49 -24.14 -19.23 14.34
C ASP A 49 -25.27 -20.27 14.35
N THR A 50 -26.20 -20.13 15.28
CA THR A 50 -27.36 -21.03 15.43
C THR A 50 -28.59 -20.52 14.69
N HIS A 51 -28.59 -19.26 14.23
CA HIS A 51 -29.75 -18.63 13.63
C HIS A 51 -29.90 -19.01 12.15
N LEU A 52 -31.08 -19.49 11.76
CA LEU A 52 -31.32 -19.97 10.39
C LEU A 52 -31.03 -18.91 9.32
N LEU A 53 -31.42 -17.65 9.56
CA LEU A 53 -31.14 -16.55 8.63
C LEU A 53 -29.65 -16.20 8.55
N GLY A 54 -28.90 -16.30 9.66
CA GLY A 54 -27.46 -16.03 9.67
C GLY A 54 -26.70 -17.05 8.83
N ARG A 55 -27.02 -18.34 9.02
CA ARG A 55 -26.51 -19.43 8.19
C ARG A 55 -26.86 -19.28 6.72
N HIS A 56 -28.11 -18.90 6.41
CA HIS A 56 -28.55 -18.69 5.03
C HIS A 56 -27.78 -17.53 4.38
N SER A 57 -27.69 -16.38 5.06
CA SER A 57 -26.95 -15.20 4.59
C SER A 57 -25.49 -15.53 4.29
N ARG A 58 -24.80 -16.22 5.20
CA ARG A 58 -23.41 -16.64 5.02
C ARG A 58 -23.21 -17.52 3.79
N LYS A 59 -24.10 -18.49 3.57
CA LYS A 59 -24.02 -19.39 2.41
C LYS A 59 -24.22 -18.64 1.10
N ARG A 60 -25.17 -17.70 1.07
CA ARG A 60 -25.45 -16.86 -0.10
C ARG A 60 -24.27 -15.95 -0.41
N GLU A 61 -23.75 -15.24 0.60
CA GLU A 61 -22.58 -14.37 0.47
C GLU A 61 -21.35 -15.15 -0.03
N LEU A 62 -21.06 -16.33 0.52
CA LEU A 62 -19.92 -17.13 0.06
C LEU A 62 -20.06 -17.56 -1.40
N LYS A 63 -21.28 -17.93 -1.82
CA LYS A 63 -21.55 -18.29 -3.21
C LYS A 63 -21.34 -17.09 -4.15
N GLU A 64 -21.82 -15.92 -3.77
CA GLU A 64 -21.59 -14.67 -4.52
C GLU A 64 -20.08 -14.35 -4.58
N ARG A 65 -19.34 -14.50 -3.47
CA ARG A 65 -17.89 -14.28 -3.43
C ARG A 65 -17.11 -15.26 -4.32
N GLU A 66 -17.55 -16.51 -4.44
CA GLU A 66 -16.95 -17.48 -5.37
C GLU A 66 -17.17 -17.09 -6.85
N GLU A 67 -18.27 -16.38 -7.16
CA GLU A 67 -18.57 -15.88 -8.49
C GLU A 67 -17.79 -14.59 -8.82
N ASP A 68 -17.67 -13.69 -7.83
CA ASP A 68 -16.96 -12.41 -7.95
C ASP A 68 -15.43 -12.57 -7.95
N TYR A 69 -14.90 -13.40 -7.04
CA TYR A 69 -13.47 -13.59 -6.82
C TYR A 69 -13.01 -14.94 -7.39
N ARG A 70 -12.79 -14.95 -8.71
CA ARG A 70 -12.37 -16.15 -9.42
C ARG A 70 -10.86 -16.23 -9.59
N TRP A 71 -10.34 -17.45 -9.62
CA TRP A 71 -8.94 -17.70 -9.95
C TRP A 71 -8.70 -17.64 -11.46
N ASP A 72 -7.52 -17.17 -11.85
CA ASP A 72 -6.98 -17.25 -13.20
C ASP A 72 -5.53 -17.73 -13.19
N VAL A 73 -5.11 -18.35 -14.28
CA VAL A 73 -3.73 -18.82 -14.46
C VAL A 73 -2.90 -17.69 -15.04
N TYR A 74 -1.99 -17.14 -14.25
CA TYR A 74 -1.04 -16.15 -14.74
C TYR A 74 0.02 -16.78 -15.66
N ALA A 75 0.72 -17.81 -15.15
CA ALA A 75 1.72 -18.57 -15.89
C ALA A 75 1.93 -19.95 -15.23
N GLU A 76 2.42 -20.92 -15.99
CA GLU A 76 2.73 -22.25 -15.48
C GLU A 76 3.79 -22.17 -14.35
N GLY A 77 3.54 -22.85 -13.24
CA GLY A 77 4.42 -22.87 -12.07
C GLY A 77 4.35 -21.63 -11.16
N ILE A 78 3.53 -20.63 -11.49
CA ILE A 78 3.30 -19.44 -10.66
C ILE A 78 1.95 -19.57 -9.95
N PRO A 79 1.80 -19.06 -8.70
CA PRO A 79 0.50 -19.03 -8.03
C PRO A 79 -0.58 -18.36 -8.89
N HIS A 80 -1.80 -18.90 -8.82
CA HIS A 80 -2.96 -18.31 -9.48
C HIS A 80 -3.19 -16.87 -9.00
N ILE A 81 -3.81 -16.07 -9.87
CA ILE A 81 -4.17 -14.68 -9.59
C ILE A 81 -5.68 -14.50 -9.58
N MET A 82 -6.15 -13.31 -9.21
CA MET A 82 -7.55 -12.95 -9.37
C MET A 82 -7.86 -12.72 -10.85
N LYS A 83 -8.94 -13.33 -11.34
CA LYS A 83 -9.46 -13.17 -12.69
C LYS A 83 -10.01 -11.77 -12.87
N ALA A 84 -9.31 -10.96 -13.66
CA ALA A 84 -9.71 -9.60 -13.99
C ALA A 84 -9.08 -9.16 -15.31
N ASP A 85 -9.87 -8.50 -16.17
CA ASP A 85 -9.36 -7.91 -17.42
C ASP A 85 -8.57 -6.61 -17.16
N GLY A 86 -8.78 -6.00 -15.99
CA GLY A 86 -8.03 -4.83 -15.53
C GLY A 86 -8.63 -4.23 -14.25
N PRO A 87 -8.08 -3.11 -13.75
CA PRO A 87 -8.52 -2.50 -12.49
C PRO A 87 -10.02 -2.16 -12.43
N HIS A 88 -10.63 -1.83 -13.58
CA HIS A 88 -12.06 -1.50 -13.66
C HIS A 88 -12.99 -2.71 -13.69
N SER A 89 -12.49 -3.93 -13.91
CA SER A 89 -13.30 -5.16 -13.84
C SER A 89 -13.35 -5.75 -12.43
N LEU A 90 -12.57 -5.21 -11.49
CA LEU A 90 -12.55 -5.66 -10.11
C LEU A 90 -13.85 -5.33 -9.37
N PRO A 91 -14.27 -6.11 -8.36
CA PRO A 91 -15.30 -5.68 -7.42
C PRO A 91 -14.95 -4.31 -6.81
N SER A 92 -15.95 -3.45 -6.61
CA SER A 92 -15.71 -2.05 -6.19
C SER A 92 -14.97 -1.93 -4.87
N GLU A 93 -15.18 -2.88 -3.96
CA GLU A 93 -14.63 -2.93 -2.61
C GLU A 93 -13.13 -3.22 -2.57
N VAL A 94 -12.55 -3.77 -3.64
CA VAL A 94 -11.10 -4.02 -3.75
C VAL A 94 -10.40 -3.09 -4.74
N ARG A 95 -11.13 -2.11 -5.30
CA ARG A 95 -10.53 -1.06 -6.13
C ARG A 95 -9.84 -0.04 -5.24
N PHE A 96 -8.83 0.63 -5.80
CA PHE A 96 -8.25 1.80 -5.18
C PHE A 96 -9.31 2.89 -4.96
N SER A 97 -9.14 3.63 -3.87
CA SER A 97 -9.89 4.85 -3.63
C SER A 97 -9.65 5.85 -4.78
N PHE A 98 -10.52 6.86 -4.87
CA PHE A 98 -10.33 7.97 -5.79
C PHE A 98 -8.98 8.68 -5.55
N THR A 99 -8.62 8.90 -4.28
CA THR A 99 -7.38 9.55 -3.87
C THR A 99 -6.16 8.77 -4.34
N LYS A 100 -6.06 7.49 -3.97
CA LYS A 100 -4.92 6.63 -4.32
C LYS A 100 -4.77 6.48 -5.84
N THR A 101 -5.89 6.30 -6.54
CA THR A 101 -5.92 6.27 -8.01
C THR A 101 -5.35 7.56 -8.60
N THR A 102 -5.87 8.71 -8.18
CA THR A 102 -5.47 10.03 -8.69
C THR A 102 -4.00 10.31 -8.42
N GLU A 103 -3.51 10.04 -7.21
CA GLU A 103 -2.12 10.27 -6.83
C GLU A 103 -1.15 9.40 -7.60
N LEU A 104 -1.48 8.11 -7.80
CA LEU A 104 -0.66 7.19 -8.58
C LEU A 104 -0.56 7.67 -10.04
N TYR A 105 -1.69 7.97 -10.68
CA TYR A 105 -1.71 8.42 -12.08
C TYR A 105 -1.02 9.77 -12.28
N LEU A 106 -1.24 10.74 -11.40
CA LEU A 106 -0.59 12.05 -11.47
C LEU A 106 0.93 11.92 -11.27
N THR A 107 1.36 11.11 -10.30
CA THR A 107 2.78 10.88 -10.02
C THR A 107 3.48 10.22 -11.21
N ALA A 108 2.87 9.18 -11.79
CA ALA A 108 3.41 8.49 -12.96
C ALA A 108 3.50 9.43 -14.17
N THR A 109 2.43 10.20 -14.44
CA THR A 109 2.36 11.13 -15.58
C THR A 109 3.36 12.28 -15.44
N ALA A 110 3.44 12.89 -14.25
CA ALA A 110 4.41 13.96 -13.98
C ALA A 110 5.86 13.44 -14.11
N GLY A 111 6.14 12.24 -13.58
CA GLY A 111 7.44 11.58 -13.71
C GLY A 111 7.85 11.37 -15.17
N LEU A 112 6.98 10.78 -15.98
CA LEU A 112 7.25 10.54 -17.40
C LEU A 112 7.38 11.84 -18.21
N THR A 113 6.58 12.86 -17.88
CA THR A 113 6.62 14.16 -18.55
C THR A 113 7.93 14.90 -18.27
N GLU A 114 8.40 14.89 -17.02
CA GLU A 114 9.70 15.46 -16.65
C GLU A 114 10.84 14.80 -17.43
N LEU A 115 10.84 13.46 -17.53
CA LEU A 115 11.85 12.73 -18.30
C LEU A 115 11.81 13.05 -19.80
N GLN A 116 10.62 13.29 -20.35
CA GLN A 116 10.45 13.69 -21.75
C GLN A 116 11.00 15.10 -21.98
N LEU A 117 10.66 16.06 -21.12
CA LEU A 117 11.11 17.46 -21.23
C LEU A 117 12.64 17.59 -21.10
N LYS A 118 13.27 16.71 -20.30
CA LYS A 118 14.73 16.62 -20.20
C LYS A 118 15.41 15.85 -21.35
N GLY A 119 14.65 15.29 -22.29
CA GLY A 119 15.19 14.48 -23.39
C GLY A 119 15.72 13.10 -22.98
N LEU A 120 15.52 12.68 -21.72
CA LEU A 120 16.12 11.45 -21.16
C LEU A 120 15.30 10.20 -21.49
N LYS A 121 13.96 10.34 -21.65
CA LYS A 121 13.03 9.21 -21.85
C LYS A 121 13.38 8.30 -23.03
N HIS A 122 14.02 8.86 -24.06
CA HIS A 122 14.36 8.18 -25.31
C HIS A 122 15.87 8.14 -25.61
N CYS A 123 16.73 8.64 -24.71
CA CYS A 123 18.17 8.66 -24.89
C CYS A 123 18.77 7.24 -24.72
N LYS A 124 19.21 6.62 -25.81
CA LYS A 124 19.84 5.27 -25.81
C LYS A 124 21.36 5.32 -25.70
N GLU A 125 21.91 6.47 -25.31
CA GLU A 125 23.35 6.63 -25.16
C GLU A 125 23.80 6.09 -23.79
N ASN A 126 25.06 5.70 -23.72
CA ASN A 126 25.72 5.40 -22.46
C ASN A 126 25.95 6.68 -21.65
N TRP A 127 26.08 6.52 -20.34
CA TRP A 127 26.50 7.62 -19.47
C TRP A 127 27.93 8.07 -19.83
N PRO A 128 28.17 9.37 -20.04
CA PRO A 128 29.51 9.87 -20.40
C PRO A 128 30.50 9.78 -19.23
N ASP A 129 30.00 9.87 -18.01
CA ASP A 129 30.74 9.79 -16.75
C ASP A 129 29.79 9.46 -15.61
N ILE A 130 30.33 9.01 -14.47
CA ILE A 130 29.52 8.70 -13.28
C ILE A 130 28.80 9.93 -12.71
N GLY A 131 29.41 11.11 -12.78
CA GLY A 131 28.81 12.35 -12.31
C GLY A 131 27.56 12.77 -13.07
N SER A 132 27.46 12.41 -14.35
CA SER A 132 26.27 12.65 -15.17
C SER A 132 25.04 11.88 -14.69
N ILE A 133 25.21 10.74 -14.01
CA ILE A 133 24.10 9.98 -13.40
C ILE A 133 23.42 10.80 -12.29
N ASN A 134 24.18 11.63 -11.55
CA ASN A 134 23.62 12.49 -10.50
C ASN A 134 22.67 13.57 -11.04
N ARG A 135 22.78 13.91 -12.33
CA ARG A 135 22.00 14.99 -12.96
C ARG A 135 20.56 14.60 -13.29
N VAL A 136 20.20 13.32 -13.17
CA VAL A 136 18.82 12.85 -13.35
C VAL A 136 17.87 13.52 -12.34
N PHE A 137 18.35 13.81 -11.11
CA PHE A 137 17.53 14.25 -9.98
C PHE A 137 17.75 15.71 -9.56
N CYS A 138 17.42 16.66 -10.41
CA CYS A 138 17.26 18.03 -9.91
C CYS A 138 16.03 18.21 -8.99
N CYS A 139 15.02 17.33 -9.03
CA CYS A 139 13.72 17.59 -8.35
C CYS A 139 13.18 16.43 -7.47
N LYS A 140 13.84 15.26 -7.43
CA LYS A 140 13.34 14.06 -6.71
C LYS A 140 14.44 13.40 -5.88
N LYS A 141 15.15 14.18 -5.09
CA LYS A 141 16.16 13.64 -4.16
C LYS A 141 15.50 13.34 -2.82
N THR A 142 15.68 12.13 -2.31
CA THR A 142 15.55 11.89 -0.86
C THR A 142 16.86 12.31 -0.19
N GLU A 143 16.85 12.49 1.12
CA GLU A 143 18.10 12.76 1.85
C GLU A 143 19.14 11.66 1.63
N ILE A 144 18.70 10.40 1.52
CA ILE A 144 19.57 9.23 1.33
C ILE A 144 20.07 9.12 -0.12
N SER A 145 19.21 9.38 -1.12
CA SER A 145 19.60 9.30 -2.55
C SER A 145 20.30 10.57 -3.07
N GLY A 146 20.13 11.71 -2.40
CA GLY A 146 20.59 13.02 -2.85
C GLY A 146 21.95 13.48 -2.30
N ASN A 147 22.30 13.02 -1.10
CA ASN A 147 23.56 13.30 -0.40
C ASN A 147 23.92 12.06 0.46
N PHE A 148 25.16 11.61 0.46
CA PHE A 148 25.68 10.69 1.49
C PHE A 148 25.72 11.33 2.91
N LEU A 149 25.09 12.50 3.10
CA LEU A 149 25.11 13.29 4.33
C LEU A 149 23.68 13.66 4.74
N MET A 150 23.20 12.89 5.72
CA MET A 150 22.09 13.09 6.67
C MET A 150 21.43 14.47 6.79
N LYS A 151 20.07 14.51 6.86
CA LYS A 151 19.27 15.20 7.93
C LYS A 151 17.72 15.22 7.72
N ARG A 152 17.02 14.26 8.34
CA ARG A 152 15.88 14.33 9.28
C ARG A 152 14.40 14.43 8.88
N ASP A 153 13.95 14.59 7.62
CA ASP A 153 12.51 14.80 7.36
C ASP A 153 11.89 14.07 6.14
N VAL A 154 12.56 13.07 5.55
CA VAL A 154 12.04 12.38 4.35
C VAL A 154 11.33 11.05 4.67
N GLU A 155 10.19 10.81 4.00
CA GLU A 155 9.47 9.53 4.03
C GLU A 155 10.41 8.37 3.65
N PRO A 156 10.41 7.25 4.39
CA PRO A 156 11.26 6.11 4.08
C PRO A 156 10.86 5.49 2.73
N MET A 157 11.76 5.53 1.76
CA MET A 157 11.52 5.03 0.40
C MET A 157 12.56 3.96 0.05
N LEU A 158 12.58 2.84 0.77
CA LEU A 158 13.65 1.82 0.68
C LEU A 158 14.08 1.53 -0.77
N LEU A 159 13.10 1.24 -1.63
CA LEU A 159 13.36 0.89 -3.03
C LEU A 159 14.05 2.05 -3.78
N TYR A 160 13.66 3.29 -3.52
CA TYR A 160 14.25 4.47 -4.15
C TYR A 160 15.51 5.00 -3.46
N ASP A 161 15.67 4.84 -2.14
CA ASP A 161 16.87 5.26 -1.42
C ASP A 161 18.11 4.49 -1.91
N TYR A 162 17.94 3.20 -2.19
CA TYR A 162 19.01 2.35 -2.74
C TYR A 162 18.99 2.23 -4.27
N GLY A 163 17.81 2.34 -4.89
CA GLY A 163 17.64 2.27 -6.35
C GLY A 163 17.79 3.60 -7.09
N GLY A 164 17.69 4.71 -6.35
CA GLY A 164 17.86 6.08 -6.83
C GLY A 164 19.31 6.44 -7.15
N TRP A 165 20.26 5.54 -6.93
CA TRP A 165 21.61 5.63 -7.45
C TRP A 165 21.92 4.37 -8.28
N MET A 166 21.83 4.50 -9.61
CA MET A 166 21.89 3.35 -10.52
C MET A 166 23.15 2.49 -10.36
N PRO A 167 24.38 3.04 -10.16
CA PRO A 167 25.55 2.21 -9.91
C PRO A 167 25.46 1.32 -8.66
N ASN A 168 24.63 1.69 -7.67
CA ASN A 168 24.36 0.85 -6.49
C ASN A 168 23.36 -0.29 -6.79
N ASN A 169 22.42 -0.08 -7.71
CA ASN A 169 21.41 -1.08 -8.08
C ASN A 169 21.02 -0.99 -9.57
N PRO A 170 21.90 -1.44 -10.49
CA PRO A 170 21.60 -1.40 -11.91
C PRO A 170 20.54 -2.44 -12.26
N ILE A 171 19.45 -1.99 -12.89
CA ILE A 171 18.33 -2.88 -13.26
C ILE A 171 18.68 -3.89 -14.36
N THR A 172 19.80 -3.69 -15.06
CA THR A 172 20.35 -4.59 -16.07
C THR A 172 21.84 -4.27 -16.29
N LEU A 173 22.56 -5.18 -16.94
CA LEU A 173 23.94 -4.98 -17.38
C LEU A 173 24.06 -5.30 -18.88
N GLN A 174 24.84 -4.52 -19.60
CA GLN A 174 25.00 -4.64 -21.06
C GLN A 174 26.13 -5.58 -21.48
N LEU A 175 27.08 -5.86 -20.57
CA LEU A 175 28.24 -6.71 -20.83
C LEU A 175 28.27 -7.91 -19.87
N PRO A 176 28.85 -9.05 -20.28
CA PRO A 176 29.01 -10.20 -19.40
C PRO A 176 29.95 -9.91 -18.23
N PRO A 177 29.87 -10.68 -17.14
CA PRO A 177 30.83 -10.58 -16.04
C PRO A 177 32.28 -10.74 -16.52
N PRO A 178 33.22 -9.92 -16.03
CA PRO A 178 34.62 -10.03 -16.40
C PRO A 178 35.21 -11.37 -15.91
N THR A 179 35.97 -12.05 -16.78
CA THR A 179 36.54 -13.37 -16.48
C THR A 179 37.98 -13.32 -15.99
N THR A 180 38.64 -12.16 -16.08
CA THR A 180 40.05 -11.96 -15.68
C THR A 180 40.17 -10.70 -14.83
N LYS A 181 40.93 -10.76 -13.73
CA LYS A 181 41.17 -9.61 -12.84
C LYS A 181 42.11 -8.59 -13.49
N GLY A 182 41.95 -7.31 -13.14
CA GLY A 182 42.86 -6.23 -13.57
C GLY A 182 42.67 -5.74 -15.00
N THR A 183 41.64 -6.19 -15.72
CA THR A 183 41.35 -5.79 -17.11
C THR A 183 40.25 -4.74 -17.25
N THR A 184 39.61 -4.35 -16.14
CA THR A 184 38.49 -3.41 -16.12
C THR A 184 38.97 -1.96 -15.97
N SER A 185 38.23 -1.04 -16.60
CA SER A 185 38.45 0.41 -16.51
C SER A 185 37.12 1.12 -16.25
N GLU A 186 37.14 2.41 -15.95
CA GLU A 186 35.91 3.22 -15.84
C GLU A 186 35.11 3.19 -17.16
N ALA A 187 35.78 3.24 -18.32
CA ALA A 187 35.12 3.13 -19.61
C ALA A 187 34.43 1.77 -19.80
N THR A 188 35.06 0.68 -19.34
CA THR A 188 34.42 -0.64 -19.36
C THR A 188 33.23 -0.69 -18.40
N MET A 189 33.34 -0.08 -17.22
CA MET A 189 32.24 0.01 -16.25
C MET A 189 31.04 0.77 -16.85
N LEU A 190 31.24 1.96 -17.41
CA LEU A 190 30.18 2.75 -18.03
C LEU A 190 29.51 2.03 -19.22
N LYS A 191 30.28 1.25 -19.99
CA LYS A 191 29.74 0.39 -21.05
C LYS A 191 28.95 -0.81 -20.53
N THR A 192 29.24 -1.28 -19.31
CA THR A 192 28.49 -2.37 -18.67
C THR A 192 27.18 -1.88 -18.07
N LEU A 193 27.14 -0.63 -17.56
CA LEU A 193 25.95 -0.02 -16.99
C LEU A 193 24.84 0.20 -18.05
N PRO A 194 23.57 0.27 -17.63
CA PRO A 194 22.46 0.52 -18.55
C PRO A 194 22.52 1.91 -19.21
N ASP A 195 21.96 2.00 -20.41
CA ASP A 195 21.73 3.26 -21.13
C ASP A 195 20.93 4.26 -20.28
N VAL A 196 21.01 5.54 -20.66
CA VAL A 196 20.32 6.63 -19.98
C VAL A 196 18.81 6.38 -19.87
N ASN A 197 18.12 6.01 -20.96
CA ASN A 197 16.68 5.79 -20.97
C ASN A 197 16.24 4.63 -20.06
N VAL A 198 16.99 3.53 -20.05
CA VAL A 198 16.73 2.36 -19.20
C VAL A 198 16.90 2.75 -17.75
N THR A 199 18.00 3.43 -17.43
CA THR A 199 18.31 3.97 -16.10
C THR A 199 17.16 4.84 -15.57
N VAL A 200 16.80 5.90 -16.30
CA VAL A 200 15.80 6.86 -15.79
C VAL A 200 14.39 6.28 -15.69
N ARG A 201 14.03 5.30 -16.54
CA ARG A 201 12.76 4.58 -16.43
C ARG A 201 12.70 3.72 -15.19
N GLY A 202 13.75 2.93 -14.93
CA GLY A 202 13.83 2.11 -13.72
C GLY A 202 13.70 2.95 -12.45
N MET A 203 14.44 4.06 -12.40
CA MET A 203 14.40 4.98 -11.28
C MET A 203 13.05 5.67 -11.10
N ALA A 204 12.39 6.07 -12.20
CA ALA A 204 11.05 6.65 -12.13
C ALA A 204 10.02 5.64 -11.61
N THR A 205 10.14 4.37 -12.00
CA THR A 205 9.32 3.27 -11.46
C THR A 205 9.59 3.08 -9.96
N MET A 206 10.86 3.04 -9.54
CA MET A 206 11.22 2.91 -8.12
C MET A 206 10.68 4.08 -7.28
N TRP A 207 10.74 5.31 -7.81
CA TRP A 207 10.14 6.48 -7.17
C TRP A 207 8.62 6.34 -7.04
N LEU A 208 7.94 5.95 -8.12
CA LEU A 208 6.49 5.75 -8.13
C LEU A 208 6.06 4.72 -7.08
N LEU A 209 6.72 3.56 -7.06
CA LEU A 209 6.41 2.45 -6.16
C LEU A 209 6.85 2.68 -4.71
N SER A 210 7.67 3.70 -4.44
CA SER A 210 8.06 4.08 -3.08
C SER A 210 7.20 5.19 -2.50
N LYS A 211 6.37 5.83 -3.32
CA LYS A 211 5.59 6.98 -2.89
C LYS A 211 4.39 6.53 -2.05
N ARG A 212 4.30 7.04 -0.83
CA ARG A 212 3.14 6.83 0.04
C ARG A 212 1.93 7.59 -0.50
N SER A 213 0.77 6.94 -0.48
CA SER A 213 -0.52 7.59 -0.77
C SER A 213 -1.00 8.40 0.43
N THR A 214 -1.70 9.51 0.23
CA THR A 214 -2.18 10.34 1.36
C THR A 214 -3.27 9.66 2.19
N ASP A 215 -3.97 8.68 1.63
CA ASP A 215 -4.94 7.83 2.34
C ASP A 215 -4.31 6.58 2.97
N PHE A 216 -2.98 6.59 3.16
CA PHE A 216 -2.20 5.55 3.84
C PHE A 216 -2.76 5.21 5.23
N VAL A 217 -2.85 3.90 5.51
CA VAL A 217 -3.25 3.36 6.81
C VAL A 217 -2.07 2.62 7.41
N SER A 218 -1.50 3.16 8.49
CA SER A 218 -0.36 2.52 9.17
C SER A 218 -0.74 1.21 9.84
N LEU A 219 0.24 0.32 10.01
CA LEU A 219 0.08 -0.97 10.67
C LEU A 219 -0.64 -0.86 12.02
N GLY A 220 -1.64 -1.71 12.22
CA GLY A 220 -2.41 -1.76 13.46
C GLY A 220 -3.43 -0.62 13.62
N GLN A 221 -3.59 0.24 12.62
CA GLN A 221 -4.71 1.17 12.53
C GLN A 221 -5.83 0.53 11.69
N TYR A 222 -7.05 0.56 12.24
CA TYR A 222 -8.22 -0.03 11.62
C TYR A 222 -9.31 1.05 11.60
N PRO A 223 -9.41 1.86 10.52
CA PRO A 223 -10.45 2.88 10.40
C PRO A 223 -11.86 2.28 10.38
N GLU A 224 -11.99 1.06 9.86
CA GLU A 224 -13.24 0.31 9.88
C GLU A 224 -13.30 -0.63 11.09
N GLU A 225 -14.37 -0.48 11.88
CA GLU A 225 -14.62 -1.28 13.08
C GLU A 225 -15.36 -2.57 12.71
N HIS A 226 -14.62 -3.61 12.31
CA HIS A 226 -15.20 -4.91 11.97
C HIS A 226 -15.58 -5.76 13.20
N PHE A 227 -14.97 -5.50 14.36
CA PHE A 227 -15.30 -6.14 15.63
C PHE A 227 -16.12 -5.18 16.49
N SER A 228 -17.15 -5.69 17.17
CA SER A 228 -17.91 -4.91 18.16
C SER A 228 -17.69 -5.41 19.59
N GLU A 229 -16.97 -6.52 19.75
CA GLU A 229 -16.76 -7.17 21.03
C GLU A 229 -15.58 -6.57 21.81
N GLU A 230 -15.75 -6.49 23.13
CA GLU A 230 -14.76 -5.91 24.05
C GLU A 230 -13.38 -6.58 23.99
N ILE A 231 -13.35 -7.91 23.83
CA ILE A 231 -12.09 -8.69 23.84
C ILE A 231 -11.21 -8.35 22.62
N PRO A 232 -11.68 -8.46 21.35
CA PRO A 232 -10.94 -7.96 20.18
C PRO A 232 -10.49 -6.51 20.31
N PHE A 233 -11.35 -5.61 20.80
CA PHE A 233 -10.97 -4.21 21.02
C PHE A 233 -9.81 -4.06 22.01
N THR A 234 -9.80 -4.87 23.07
CA THR A 234 -8.71 -4.88 24.06
C THR A 234 -7.41 -5.33 23.40
N PHE A 235 -7.41 -6.42 22.64
CA PHE A 235 -6.22 -6.88 21.92
C PHE A 235 -5.72 -5.89 20.87
N ILE A 236 -6.61 -5.22 20.15
CA ILE A 236 -6.24 -4.15 19.21
C ILE A 236 -5.54 -3.01 19.95
N LYS A 237 -6.07 -2.57 21.10
CA LYS A 237 -5.46 -1.52 21.92
C LYS A 237 -4.09 -1.91 22.46
N ASP A 238 -3.94 -3.15 22.92
CA ASP A 238 -2.68 -3.68 23.41
C ASP A 238 -1.63 -3.74 22.28
N PHE A 239 -2.00 -4.28 21.12
CA PHE A 239 -1.14 -4.31 19.94
C PHE A 239 -0.70 -2.90 19.52
N GLN A 240 -1.63 -1.94 19.46
CA GLN A 240 -1.30 -0.53 19.17
C GLN A 240 -0.38 0.09 20.23
N ALA A 241 -0.52 -0.29 21.50
CA ALA A 241 0.38 0.16 22.56
C ALA A 241 1.80 -0.38 22.39
N GLU A 242 1.93 -1.67 22.06
CA GLU A 242 3.23 -2.29 21.75
C GLU A 242 3.90 -1.65 20.53
N LEU A 243 3.14 -1.38 19.46
CA LEU A 243 3.66 -0.67 18.28
C LEU A 243 4.16 0.75 18.63
N ARG A 244 3.46 1.48 19.51
CA ARG A 244 3.93 2.79 20.02
C ARG A 244 5.24 2.67 20.79
N GLN A 245 5.38 1.64 21.63
CA GLN A 245 6.63 1.40 22.36
C GLN A 245 7.79 1.03 21.41
N LEU A 246 7.54 0.15 20.43
CA LEU A 246 8.52 -0.21 19.42
C LEU A 246 8.97 1.02 18.62
N ARG A 247 8.03 1.85 18.19
CA ARG A 247 8.31 3.12 17.51
C ARG A 247 9.20 4.04 18.35
N ALA A 248 8.90 4.20 19.63
CA ALA A 248 9.74 5.00 20.53
C ALA A 248 11.18 4.45 20.63
N LYS A 249 11.34 3.13 20.72
CA LYS A 249 12.65 2.47 20.73
C LYS A 249 13.42 2.66 19.42
N ILE A 250 12.74 2.55 18.27
CA ILE A 250 13.34 2.78 16.95
C ILE A 250 13.79 4.23 16.82
N LYS A 251 12.96 5.19 17.23
CA LYS A 251 13.32 6.62 17.22
C LYS A 251 14.52 6.92 18.10
N ALA A 252 14.56 6.37 19.32
CA ALA A 252 15.69 6.53 20.22
C ALA A 252 16.98 5.94 19.63
N ARG A 253 16.92 4.70 19.12
CA ARG A 253 18.05 4.04 18.45
C ARG A 253 18.58 4.87 17.27
N ASN A 254 17.68 5.43 16.46
CA ASN A 254 18.04 6.17 15.24
C ASN A 254 18.72 7.52 15.52
N VAL A 255 18.66 8.06 16.75
CA VAL A 255 19.35 9.31 17.09
C VAL A 255 20.87 9.18 16.99
N ASP A 256 21.40 8.01 17.34
CA ASP A 256 22.85 7.77 17.43
C ASP A 256 23.45 7.16 16.16
N LEU A 257 22.63 6.93 15.12
CA LEU A 257 23.08 6.33 13.87
C LEU A 257 23.42 7.40 12.85
N GLU A 258 24.60 7.26 12.22
CA GLU A 258 24.97 8.08 11.06
C GLU A 258 24.02 7.85 9.90
N ILE A 259 23.41 6.68 9.73
CA ILE A 259 22.32 6.44 8.78
C ILE A 259 21.17 5.74 9.52
N PRO A 260 20.05 6.43 9.79
CA PRO A 260 18.96 5.85 10.54
C PRO A 260 18.20 4.82 9.71
N TYR A 261 17.80 3.72 10.35
CA TYR A 261 16.94 2.71 9.73
C TYR A 261 15.48 2.98 10.09
N THR A 262 14.71 3.53 9.16
CA THR A 262 13.32 3.98 9.37
C THR A 262 12.27 3.07 8.75
N TYR A 263 12.66 2.16 7.85
CA TYR A 263 11.74 1.34 7.06
C TYR A 263 10.84 0.38 7.85
N MET A 264 11.22 0.07 9.10
CA MET A 264 10.41 -0.76 10.01
C MET A 264 9.84 0.04 11.20
N ASP A 265 9.80 1.37 11.15
CA ASP A 265 8.97 2.13 12.08
C ASP A 265 7.50 1.76 11.81
N PRO A 266 6.75 1.23 12.79
CA PRO A 266 5.35 0.87 12.59
C PRO A 266 4.46 2.00 12.05
N GLY A 267 4.83 3.26 12.30
CA GLY A 267 4.13 4.42 11.74
C GLY A 267 4.34 4.60 10.24
N ASP A 268 5.34 3.93 9.66
CA ASP A 268 5.70 4.00 8.25
C ASP A 268 5.40 2.72 7.46
N ILE A 269 4.98 1.65 8.14
CA ILE A 269 4.53 0.39 7.54
C ILE A 269 3.03 0.48 7.24
N GLU A 270 2.61 0.21 6.00
CA GLU A 270 1.19 0.14 5.63
C GLU A 270 0.55 -1.16 6.15
N ASN A 271 -0.74 -1.11 6.50
CA ASN A 271 -1.48 -2.24 7.04
C ASN A 271 -1.72 -3.36 5.99
N SER A 272 -1.48 -3.07 4.71
CA SER A 272 -1.61 -4.00 3.58
C SER A 272 -0.63 -3.64 2.45
N VAL A 273 -0.53 -4.48 1.41
CA VAL A 273 0.23 -4.17 0.18
C VAL A 273 -0.69 -3.41 -0.78
N ALA A 274 -0.40 -2.13 -1.03
CA ALA A 274 -1.38 -1.26 -1.69
C ALA A 274 -0.78 -0.13 -2.57
N ILE A 275 0.43 -0.28 -3.13
CA ILE A 275 1.04 0.71 -4.03
C ILE A 275 1.05 0.26 -5.49
#